data_AF-A0A323UVR8-F1
#
_entry.id   AF-A0A323UVR8-F1
#
_cell.length_a   1.000
_cell.length_b   1.000
_cell.length_c   1.000
_cell.angle_alpha   90.00
_cell.angle_beta   90.00
_cell.angle_gamma   90.00
#
_symmetry.space_group_name_H-M   'P 1'
#
loop_
_entity.id
_entity.type
_entity.pdbx_description
1 polymer ?
#
loop_
_entity_poly.entity_id
_entity_poly.type
_entity_poly.pdbx_seq_one_letter_code
_entity_poly.pdbx_strand_id
1 'polypeptide(L)'
;MPRQKVLAFARPTASPMSGTQRARLTAIADDGTLTVATTEGHSFNCDWLENGQGMTLQCGDEVLTLTPDAGGRGIVLGRVGPYRPPAPQARLTLEATEVLTLKCGDATLDLRADGRAMLRGEDVLLRARGTQRIRAGTVAIN
;
A
#
# COMPACT_ATOMS: atom_id res chain seq x y z
N MET A 1 -37.34 -21.26 -43.42
CA MET A 1 -37.47 -20.91 -41.99
C MET A 1 -37.06 -22.10 -41.13
N PRO A 2 -35.82 -22.20 -40.63
CA PRO A 2 -35.46 -23.20 -39.63
C PRO A 2 -35.51 -22.58 -38.22
N ARG A 3 -36.24 -23.23 -37.31
CA ARG A 3 -36.34 -22.84 -35.88
C ARG A 3 -35.03 -23.20 -35.17
N GLN A 4 -34.22 -22.18 -34.87
CA GLN A 4 -33.03 -22.30 -34.04
C GLN A 4 -33.46 -22.65 -32.60
N LYS A 5 -33.20 -23.89 -32.19
CA LYS A 5 -33.37 -24.34 -30.81
C LYS A 5 -32.28 -23.66 -29.97
N VAL A 6 -32.60 -22.55 -29.34
CA VAL A 6 -31.73 -21.93 -28.34
C VAL A 6 -31.69 -22.87 -27.15
N LEU A 7 -30.60 -23.61 -27.00
CA LEU A 7 -30.27 -24.32 -25.77
C LEU A 7 -30.02 -23.25 -24.70
N ALA A 8 -31.02 -23.04 -23.85
CA ALA A 8 -30.86 -22.24 -22.64
C ALA A 8 -29.88 -22.98 -21.73
N PHE A 9 -28.63 -22.54 -21.72
CA PHE A 9 -27.71 -22.91 -20.65
C PHE A 9 -28.30 -22.37 -19.35
N ALA A 10 -28.66 -23.27 -18.44
CA ALA A 10 -29.04 -22.88 -17.09
C ALA A 10 -27.89 -22.02 -16.54
N ARG A 11 -28.17 -20.75 -16.28
CA ARG A 11 -27.23 -19.85 -15.61
C ARG A 11 -26.83 -20.55 -14.31
N PRO A 12 -25.55 -20.80 -14.05
CA PRO A 12 -25.12 -21.39 -12.79
C PRO A 12 -25.72 -20.53 -11.66
N THR A 13 -26.66 -21.09 -10.92
CA THR A 13 -27.13 -20.50 -9.67
C THR A 13 -25.93 -20.46 -8.76
N ALA A 14 -25.37 -19.26 -8.58
CA ALA A 14 -24.30 -19.03 -7.63
C ALA A 14 -24.70 -19.67 -6.30
N SER A 15 -23.85 -20.52 -5.75
CA SER A 15 -23.93 -20.82 -4.32
C SER A 15 -23.87 -19.48 -3.59
N PRO A 16 -24.74 -19.23 -2.59
CA PRO A 16 -24.93 -17.89 -2.04
C PRO A 16 -23.69 -17.30 -1.34
N MET A 17 -22.58 -18.02 -1.26
CA MET A 17 -21.32 -17.54 -0.68
C MET A 17 -20.13 -17.88 -1.58
N SER A 18 -20.08 -17.31 -2.78
CA SER A 18 -18.89 -17.37 -3.62
C SER A 18 -18.73 -16.06 -4.36
N GLY A 19 -17.95 -15.14 -3.78
CA GLY A 19 -17.75 -13.81 -4.35
C GLY A 19 -17.03 -12.84 -3.44
N THR A 20 -16.74 -11.66 -4.00
CA THR A 20 -16.22 -10.53 -3.24
C THR A 20 -17.33 -9.92 -2.39
N GLN A 21 -17.05 -9.69 -1.11
CA GLN A 21 -17.98 -9.02 -0.20
C GLN A 21 -17.25 -8.07 0.75
N ARG A 22 -18.00 -7.10 1.28
CA ARG A 22 -17.52 -6.23 2.35
C ARG A 22 -17.52 -6.97 3.68
N ALA A 23 -16.48 -6.77 4.46
CA ALA A 23 -16.38 -7.27 5.82
C ALA A 23 -15.68 -6.23 6.70
N ARG A 24 -15.79 -6.38 8.01
CA ARG A 24 -15.05 -5.57 8.99
C ARG A 24 -13.90 -6.40 9.54
N LEU A 25 -12.70 -5.83 9.56
CA LEU A 25 -11.56 -6.46 10.23
C LEU A 25 -11.79 -6.44 11.74
N THR A 26 -11.83 -7.61 12.38
CA THR A 26 -12.12 -7.74 13.82
C THR A 26 -10.89 -8.11 14.62
N ALA A 27 -9.93 -8.83 14.03
CA ALA A 27 -8.67 -9.19 14.67
C ALA A 27 -7.52 -9.29 13.67
N ILE A 28 -6.32 -9.02 14.17
CA ILE A 28 -5.04 -9.31 13.51
C ILE A 28 -4.27 -10.17 14.49
N ALA A 29 -4.01 -11.43 14.14
CA ALA A 29 -3.25 -12.36 14.97
C ALA A 29 -1.73 -12.10 14.87
N ASP A 30 -0.96 -12.58 15.84
CA ASP A 30 0.50 -12.42 15.88
C ASP A 30 1.22 -13.08 14.68
N ASP A 31 0.58 -14.09 14.08
CA ASP A 31 1.07 -14.77 12.86
C ASP A 31 0.69 -14.03 11.56
N GLY A 32 0.04 -12.88 11.66
CA GLY A 32 -0.42 -12.07 10.52
C GLY A 32 -1.78 -12.49 9.94
N THR A 33 -2.43 -13.53 10.48
CA THR A 33 -3.77 -13.94 10.04
C THR A 33 -4.80 -12.86 10.38
N LEU A 34 -5.65 -12.51 9.42
CA LEU A 34 -6.70 -11.52 9.59
C LEU A 34 -8.03 -12.23 9.87
N THR A 35 -8.80 -11.80 10.86
CA THR A 35 -10.18 -12.26 11.05
C THR A 35 -11.13 -11.15 10.66
N VAL A 36 -12.10 -11.47 9.81
CA VAL A 36 -13.12 -10.53 9.37
C VAL A 36 -14.51 -10.99 9.78
N ALA A 37 -15.44 -10.05 9.90
CA ALA A 37 -16.85 -10.33 10.11
C ALA A 37 -17.69 -9.62 9.03
N THR A 38 -18.58 -10.36 8.38
CA THR A 38 -19.54 -9.79 7.42
C THR A 38 -20.66 -9.06 8.16
N THR A 39 -21.42 -8.24 7.45
CA THR A 39 -22.64 -7.61 7.98
C THR A 39 -23.71 -8.63 8.39
N GLU A 40 -23.65 -9.84 7.84
CA GLU A 40 -24.55 -10.95 8.15
C GLU A 40 -24.11 -11.73 9.40
N GLY A 41 -23.00 -11.33 10.05
CA GLY A 41 -22.50 -11.95 11.26
C GLY A 41 -21.60 -13.18 11.05
N HIS A 42 -21.32 -13.54 9.79
CA HIS A 42 -20.39 -14.61 9.47
C HIS A 42 -18.95 -14.12 9.68
N SER A 43 -18.14 -14.89 10.41
CA SER A 43 -16.73 -14.59 10.60
C SER A 43 -15.86 -15.71 10.04
N PHE A 44 -14.77 -15.32 9.40
CA PHE A 44 -13.79 -16.23 8.83
C PHE A 44 -12.40 -15.58 8.81
N ASN A 45 -11.40 -16.45 8.73
CA ASN A 45 -10.01 -16.04 8.65
C ASN A 45 -9.62 -15.77 7.19
N CYS A 46 -8.76 -14.78 7.00
CA CYS A 46 -8.28 -14.33 5.73
C CYS A 46 -6.76 -14.14 5.75
N ASP A 47 -6.15 -14.42 4.60
CA ASP A 47 -4.80 -13.97 4.32
C ASP A 47 -4.84 -12.57 3.67
N TRP A 48 -3.70 -11.88 3.69
CA TRP A 48 -3.55 -10.54 3.11
C TRP A 48 -3.01 -10.63 1.67
N LEU A 49 -3.69 -9.98 0.72
CA LEU A 49 -3.14 -9.78 -0.63
C LEU A 49 -2.15 -8.60 -0.59
N GLU A 50 -0.86 -8.90 -0.64
CA GLU A 50 0.19 -7.89 -0.69
C GLU A 50 0.12 -7.08 -2.00
N ASN A 51 -0.19 -5.78 -1.90
CA ASN A 51 -0.42 -4.92 -3.06
C ASN A 51 0.66 -3.84 -3.27
N GLY A 52 1.86 -4.04 -2.72
CA GLY A 52 3.03 -3.18 -2.92
C GLY A 52 2.92 -1.76 -2.33
N GLN A 53 1.79 -1.39 -1.74
CA GLN A 53 1.59 -0.17 -0.97
C GLN A 53 1.70 -0.53 0.52
N GLY A 54 2.49 0.23 1.29
CA GLY A 54 2.62 0.08 2.74
C GLY A 54 1.34 0.50 3.47
N MET A 55 0.24 -0.23 3.26
CA MET A 55 -1.03 0.00 3.91
C MET A 55 -1.06 -0.78 5.23
N THR A 56 -1.10 -0.05 6.34
CA THR A 56 -1.35 -0.63 7.65
C THR A 56 -2.85 -0.80 7.86
N LEU A 57 -3.29 -2.05 8.06
CA LEU A 57 -4.67 -2.36 8.47
C LEU A 57 -4.84 -2.22 9.98
N GLN A 58 -6.02 -1.82 10.41
CA GLN A 58 -6.39 -1.72 11.82
C GLN A 58 -7.73 -2.40 12.08
N CYS A 59 -7.88 -2.99 13.28
CA CYS A 59 -9.17 -3.53 13.70
C CYS A 59 -10.24 -2.42 13.62
N GLY A 60 -11.39 -2.77 13.06
CA GLY A 60 -12.47 -1.83 12.74
C GLY A 60 -12.49 -1.38 11.28
N ASP A 61 -11.40 -1.56 10.51
CA ASP A 61 -11.36 -1.22 9.09
C ASP A 61 -12.42 -1.98 8.29
N GLU A 62 -13.05 -1.29 7.33
CA GLU A 62 -13.94 -1.90 6.36
C GLU A 62 -13.12 -2.37 5.15
N VAL A 63 -13.21 -3.65 4.82
CA VAL A 63 -12.35 -4.32 3.84
C VAL A 63 -13.15 -5.07 2.79
N LEU A 64 -12.59 -5.21 1.58
CA LEU A 64 -13.10 -6.10 0.55
C LEU A 64 -12.44 -7.45 0.71
N THR A 65 -13.25 -8.49 0.80
CA THR A 65 -12.76 -9.86 1.00
C THR A 65 -13.30 -10.79 -0.06
N LEU A 66 -12.47 -11.71 -0.52
CA LEU A 66 -12.93 -12.94 -1.15
C LEU A 66 -13.37 -13.89 -0.05
N THR A 67 -14.59 -14.39 -0.18
CA THR A 67 -15.11 -15.46 0.68
C THR A 67 -14.21 -16.69 0.56
N PRO A 68 -13.98 -17.43 1.66
CA PRO A 68 -13.25 -18.68 1.58
C PRO A 68 -14.02 -19.67 0.69
N ASP A 69 -13.30 -20.33 -0.21
CA ASP A 69 -13.86 -21.45 -0.96
C ASP A 69 -13.76 -22.76 -0.15
N ALA A 70 -14.05 -23.89 -0.78
CA ALA A 70 -13.94 -25.21 -0.14
C ALA A 70 -12.51 -25.53 0.38
N GLY A 71 -11.52 -24.69 0.07
CA GLY A 71 -10.09 -24.94 0.29
C GLY A 71 -9.44 -24.18 1.45
N GLY A 72 -10.10 -23.27 2.18
CA GLY A 72 -9.47 -22.71 3.39
C GLY A 72 -9.88 -21.30 3.81
N ARG A 73 -8.90 -20.38 3.84
CA ARG A 73 -9.03 -18.98 4.31
C ARG A 73 -9.52 -18.08 3.18
N GLY A 74 -10.20 -16.99 3.54
CA GLY A 74 -10.52 -15.92 2.60
C GLY A 74 -9.29 -15.09 2.25
N ILE A 75 -9.46 -14.07 1.41
CA ILE A 75 -8.38 -13.14 1.07
C ILE A 75 -8.89 -11.72 1.24
N VAL A 76 -8.19 -10.91 2.03
CA VAL A 76 -8.41 -9.47 2.07
C VAL A 76 -7.71 -8.84 0.87
N LEU A 77 -8.50 -8.21 -0.01
CA LEU A 77 -8.00 -7.53 -1.22
C LEU A 77 -7.55 -6.10 -0.94
N GLY A 78 -8.14 -5.45 0.07
CA GLY A 78 -7.83 -4.08 0.46
C GLY A 78 -8.90 -3.44 1.33
N ARG A 79 -8.60 -2.24 1.85
CA ARG A 79 -9.55 -1.40 2.57
C ARG A 79 -10.51 -0.73 1.61
N VAL A 80 -11.80 -0.72 1.93
CA VAL A 80 -12.85 -0.09 1.13
C VAL A 80 -13.31 1.18 1.83
N GLY A 81 -13.38 2.26 1.07
CA GLY A 81 -13.89 3.52 1.56
C GLY A 81 -14.30 4.43 0.40
N PRO A 82 -14.93 5.57 0.70
CA PRO A 82 -15.15 6.58 -0.31
C PRO A 82 -13.82 7.05 -0.87
N TYR A 83 -13.77 7.30 -2.19
CA TYR A 83 -12.58 7.86 -2.81
C TYR A 83 -12.20 9.17 -2.12
N ARG A 84 -10.93 9.28 -1.76
CA ARG A 84 -10.31 10.51 -1.27
C ARG A 84 -9.20 10.83 -2.25
N PRO A 85 -9.23 12.00 -2.90
CA PRO A 85 -8.12 12.39 -3.74
C PRO A 85 -6.84 12.40 -2.88
N PRO A 86 -5.69 11.99 -3.41
CA PRO A 86 -4.43 12.06 -2.69
C PRO A 86 -4.23 13.49 -2.18
N ALA A 87 -4.23 13.64 -0.86
CA ALA A 87 -3.87 14.90 -0.23
C ALA A 87 -2.33 14.98 -0.14
N PRO A 88 -1.72 16.15 -0.34
CA PRO A 88 -0.30 16.33 -0.05
C PRO A 88 -0.02 15.91 1.38
N GLN A 89 0.97 15.04 1.57
CA GLN A 89 1.40 14.66 2.90
C GLN A 89 2.02 15.87 3.58
N ALA A 90 1.57 16.18 4.80
CA ALA A 90 2.19 17.23 5.61
C ALA A 90 3.67 16.91 5.94
N ARG A 91 4.01 15.61 5.97
CA ARG A 91 5.37 15.10 6.19
C ARG A 91 5.54 13.77 5.44
N LEU A 92 6.63 13.66 4.69
CA LEU A 92 7.10 12.43 4.08
C LEU A 92 8.38 11.98 4.81
N THR A 93 8.41 10.75 5.28
CA THR A 93 9.59 10.11 5.87
C THR A 93 10.01 8.94 4.97
N LEU A 94 11.27 8.94 4.54
CA LEU A 94 11.89 7.87 3.77
C LEU A 94 12.97 7.23 4.64
N GLU A 95 12.95 5.91 4.78
CA GLU A 95 13.89 5.15 5.60
C GLU A 95 14.66 4.15 4.74
N ALA A 96 15.96 4.06 4.99
CA ALA A 96 16.85 3.07 4.41
C ALA A 96 17.85 2.63 5.47
N THR A 97 18.20 1.35 5.47
CA THR A 97 19.12 0.77 6.46
C THR A 97 20.58 1.12 6.19
N GLU A 98 20.94 1.39 4.93
CA GLU A 98 22.33 1.62 4.50
C GLU A 98 22.52 2.97 3.80
N VAL A 99 21.81 3.18 2.68
CA VAL A 99 21.89 4.38 1.86
C VAL A 99 20.52 4.73 1.27
N LEU A 100 20.12 5.99 1.38
CA LEU A 100 18.98 6.57 0.69
C LEU A 100 19.47 7.49 -0.42
N THR A 101 19.21 7.14 -1.68
CA THR A 101 19.62 7.91 -2.87
C THR A 101 18.41 8.54 -3.56
N LEU A 102 18.43 9.85 -3.74
CA LEU A 102 17.53 10.57 -4.66
C LEU A 102 18.32 10.93 -5.92
N LYS A 103 17.89 10.43 -7.08
CA LYS A 103 18.61 10.59 -8.36
C LYS A 103 17.70 11.20 -9.43
N CYS A 104 18.24 12.17 -10.17
CA CYS A 104 17.62 12.76 -11.35
C CYS A 104 18.72 13.02 -12.40
N GLY A 105 18.79 12.18 -13.44
CA GLY A 105 19.91 12.21 -14.38
C GLY A 105 21.24 11.97 -13.66
N ASP A 106 22.18 12.89 -13.82
CA ASP A 106 23.51 12.87 -13.16
C ASP A 106 23.52 13.50 -11.76
N ALA A 107 22.44 14.18 -11.37
CA ALA A 107 22.32 14.75 -10.03
C ALA A 107 21.90 13.67 -9.01
N THR A 108 22.59 13.64 -7.86
CA THR A 108 22.33 12.68 -6.77
C THR A 108 22.41 13.34 -5.40
N LEU A 109 21.49 12.96 -4.50
CA LEU A 109 21.57 13.21 -3.07
C LEU A 109 21.58 11.85 -2.35
N ASP A 110 22.70 11.51 -1.72
CA ASP A 110 22.87 10.29 -0.94
C ASP A 110 22.90 10.62 0.55
N LEU A 111 22.04 9.95 1.33
CA LEU A 111 22.05 9.94 2.80
C LEU A 111 22.51 8.57 3.28
N ARG A 112 23.62 8.51 4.00
CA ARG A 112 24.23 7.25 4.46
C ARG A 112 23.95 7.01 5.94
N ALA A 113 23.93 5.73 6.33
CA ALA A 113 23.73 5.32 7.74
C ALA A 113 24.81 5.88 8.71
N ASP A 114 25.99 6.25 8.22
CA ASP A 114 27.05 6.90 9.01
C ASP A 114 26.83 8.41 9.25
N GLY A 115 25.70 8.94 8.79
CA GLY A 115 25.32 10.34 8.95
C GLY A 115 25.89 11.28 7.88
N ARG A 116 26.68 10.78 6.92
CA ARG A 116 27.18 11.60 5.80
C ARG A 116 26.10 11.78 4.74
N ALA A 117 25.91 13.03 4.31
CA ALA A 117 25.12 13.39 3.14
C ALA A 117 26.03 13.85 2.01
N MET A 118 25.79 13.39 0.79
CA MET A 118 26.54 13.77 -0.41
C MET A 118 25.59 14.31 -1.47
N LEU A 119 25.81 15.56 -1.89
CA LEU A 119 25.08 16.18 -2.99
C LEU A 119 26.03 16.33 -4.18
N ARG A 120 25.68 15.71 -5.30
CA ARG A 120 26.46 15.76 -6.56
C ARG A 120 25.58 16.26 -7.69
N GLY A 121 26.17 17.06 -8.57
CA GLY A 121 25.56 17.60 -9.77
C GLY A 121 26.56 18.51 -10.49
N GLU A 122 26.24 18.91 -11.73
CA GLU A 122 27.04 19.86 -12.50
C GLU A 122 27.06 21.25 -11.85
N ASP A 123 25.90 21.73 -11.40
CA ASP A 123 25.74 22.97 -10.66
C ASP A 123 24.83 22.75 -9.43
N VAL A 124 25.18 23.37 -8.30
CA VAL A 124 24.46 23.26 -7.03
C VAL A 124 24.11 24.66 -6.51
N LEU A 125 22.89 25.11 -6.82
CA LEU A 125 22.35 26.37 -6.32
C LEU A 125 21.67 26.18 -4.95
N LEU A 126 22.29 26.70 -3.89
CA LEU A 126 21.70 26.77 -2.56
C LEU A 126 21.10 28.16 -2.31
N ARG A 127 19.76 28.27 -2.33
CA ARG A 127 19.04 29.52 -2.05
C ARG A 127 18.14 29.38 -0.83
N ALA A 128 18.29 30.28 0.13
CA ALA A 128 17.44 30.37 1.31
C ALA A 128 16.90 31.80 1.49
N ARG A 129 15.69 31.94 2.02
CA ARG A 129 15.16 33.25 2.48
C ARG A 129 15.81 33.71 3.79
N GLY A 130 16.27 32.75 4.60
CA GLY A 130 17.00 32.99 5.84
C GLY A 130 18.49 32.67 5.72
N THR A 131 19.17 32.57 6.86
CA THR A 131 20.62 32.31 6.90
C THR A 131 20.94 30.85 6.58
N GLN A 132 21.98 30.64 5.76
CA GLN A 132 22.64 29.35 5.62
C GLN A 132 23.80 29.28 6.60
N ARG A 133 23.77 28.34 7.55
CA ARG A 133 24.79 28.23 8.59
C ARG A 133 25.60 26.96 8.39
N ILE A 134 26.86 27.13 8.00
CA ILE A 134 27.84 26.05 7.88
C ILE A 134 28.66 26.02 9.18
N ARG A 135 28.83 24.84 9.79
CA ARG A 135 29.66 24.64 10.99
C ARG A 135 30.73 23.60 10.68
N ALA A 136 31.96 23.83 11.11
CA ALA A 136 33.09 22.90 10.96
C ALA A 136 33.31 22.41 9.50
N GLY A 137 32.93 23.23 8.51
CA GLY A 137 33.10 22.92 7.10
C GLY A 137 34.47 23.36 6.59
N THR A 138 35.09 22.53 5.75
CA THR A 138 36.21 22.98 4.91
C THR A 138 35.62 23.47 3.60
N VAL A 139 35.92 24.72 3.23
CA VAL A 139 35.50 25.29 1.95
C VAL A 139 36.75 25.47 1.10
N ALA A 140 36.82 24.71 0.01
CA ALA A 140 37.81 24.92 -1.04
C ALA A 140 37.15 25.79 -2.12
N ILE A 141 37.62 27.02 -2.25
CA ILE A 141 37.25 27.92 -3.34
C ILE A 141 38.46 27.95 -4.27
N ASN A 142 38.26 27.55 -5.53
CA ASN A 142 39.28 27.65 -6.57
C ASN A 142 39.17 28.99 -7.30
#